data_AF-A0A0G0XND3-F1
#
_entry.id   AF-A0A0G0XND3-F1
#
_cell.length_a   1.000
_cell.length_b   1.000
_cell.length_c   1.000
_cell.angle_alpha   90.00
_cell.angle_beta   90.00
_cell.angle_gamma   90.00
#
_symmetry.space_group_name_H-M   'P 1'
#
loop_
_entity.id
_entity.type
_entity.pdbx_description
1 polymer ?
#
loop_
_entity_poly.entity_id
_entity_poly.type
_entity_poly.pdbx_seq_one_letter_code
_entity_poly.pdbx_strand_id
1 'polypeptide(L)'
;MKILNKISLFSTIFYLMGIFPLIGFAQESPVKSIDDVMNVLKSIVNVMYTAFFIVAIMFIILAAFNYLTAQDDPEKIKSATRQIMWAAVAIAVALISVGFNKIVESFIKP
;
A
#
# COMPACT_ATOMS: atom_id res chain seq x y z
N MET A 1 18.68 -2.40 49.69
CA MET A 1 17.51 -3.01 49.03
C MET A 1 17.23 -2.52 47.59
N LYS A 2 17.64 -1.30 47.17
CA LYS A 2 17.32 -0.77 45.83
C LYS A 2 18.06 -1.44 44.65
N ILE A 3 19.28 -1.93 44.86
CA ILE A 3 20.12 -2.56 43.80
C ILE A 3 19.65 -3.99 43.47
N LEU A 4 19.20 -4.74 44.47
CA LEU A 4 18.67 -6.11 44.30
C LEU A 4 17.42 -6.14 43.41
N ASN A 5 16.56 -5.11 43.48
CA ASN A 5 15.37 -5.02 42.62
C ASN A 5 15.71 -4.72 41.15
N LYS A 6 16.76 -3.92 40.89
CA LYS A 6 17.22 -3.62 39.52
C LYS A 6 17.82 -4.84 38.82
N ILE A 7 18.53 -5.69 39.56
CA ILE A 7 19.10 -6.94 39.04
C ILE A 7 18.00 -7.96 38.74
N SER A 8 16.97 -8.07 39.58
CA SER A 8 15.80 -8.91 39.31
C SER A 8 15.05 -8.48 38.05
N LEU A 9 14.84 -7.17 37.88
CA LEU A 9 14.22 -6.59 36.68
C LEU A 9 15.01 -6.90 35.39
N PHE A 10 16.34 -6.87 35.44
CA PHE A 10 17.16 -7.18 34.27
C PHE A 10 17.06 -8.67 33.88
N SER A 11 17.00 -9.56 34.88
CA SER A 11 16.82 -11.00 34.65
C SER A 11 15.44 -11.33 34.05
N THR A 12 14.37 -10.68 34.50
CA THR A 12 13.03 -10.95 33.96
C THR A 12 12.87 -10.47 32.51
N ILE A 13 13.47 -9.33 32.17
CA ILE A 13 13.53 -8.82 30.79
C ILE A 13 14.31 -9.78 29.90
N PHE A 14 15.45 -10.30 30.36
CA PHE A 14 16.25 -11.26 29.61
C PHE A 14 15.50 -12.58 29.36
N TYR A 15 14.77 -13.09 30.36
CA TYR A 15 13.90 -14.25 30.19
C TYR A 15 12.79 -13.97 29.17
N LEU A 16 12.09 -12.83 29.26
CA LEU A 16 11.03 -12.43 28.32
C LEU A 16 11.54 -12.30 26.87
N MET A 17 12.75 -11.76 26.68
CA MET A 17 13.38 -11.68 25.35
C MET A 17 13.78 -13.04 24.79
N GLY A 18 14.13 -14.01 25.63
CA GLY A 18 14.46 -15.38 25.22
C GLY A 18 13.25 -16.19 24.75
N ILE A 19 12.05 -15.91 25.27
CA ILE A 19 10.79 -16.56 24.85
C ILE A 19 10.12 -15.86 23.66
N PHE A 20 10.46 -14.60 23.39
CA PHE A 20 9.95 -13.82 22.25
C PHE A 20 10.06 -14.54 20.88
N PRO A 21 11.20 -15.16 20.51
CA PRO A 21 11.29 -15.92 19.26
C PRO A 21 10.32 -17.11 19.24
N LEU A 22 10.13 -17.80 20.36
CA LEU A 22 9.22 -18.95 20.43
C LEU A 22 7.76 -18.56 20.19
N ILE A 23 7.34 -17.39 20.66
CA ILE A 23 5.98 -16.87 20.43
C ILE A 23 5.80 -16.45 18.96
N GLY A 24 6.83 -15.87 18.34
CA GLY A 24 6.81 -15.49 16.92
C GLY A 24 6.80 -16.69 15.97
N PHE A 25 7.47 -17.78 16.31
CA PHE A 25 7.49 -19.01 15.50
C PHE A 25 6.34 -19.98 15.80
N ALA A 26 5.62 -19.81 16.92
CA ALA A 26 4.39 -20.53 17.23
C ALA A 26 3.14 -19.95 16.55
N GLN A 27 3.31 -18.89 15.75
CA GLN A 27 2.22 -18.31 14.98
C GLN A 27 1.77 -19.33 13.93
N GLU A 28 0.59 -19.90 14.15
CA GLU A 28 -0.06 -20.77 13.16
C GLU A 28 -0.11 -20.05 11.81
N SER A 29 0.23 -20.77 10.74
CA SER A 29 0.20 -20.20 9.39
C SER A 29 -1.18 -19.60 9.14
N PRO A 30 -1.29 -18.32 8.74
CA PRO A 30 -2.57 -17.64 8.52
C PRO A 30 -3.35 -18.22 7.33
N VAL A 31 -2.76 -19.18 6.61
CA VAL A 31 -3.35 -19.87 5.47
C VAL A 31 -3.63 -21.31 5.86
N LYS A 32 -4.90 -21.64 6.11
CA LYS A 32 -5.35 -23.01 6.43
C LYS A 32 -6.14 -23.63 5.27
N SER A 33 -6.55 -22.82 4.30
CA SER A 33 -7.37 -23.20 3.16
C SER A 33 -7.06 -22.35 1.91
N ILE A 34 -7.58 -22.77 0.75
CA ILE A 34 -7.50 -21.99 -0.49
C ILE A 34 -8.22 -20.64 -0.33
N ASP A 35 -9.28 -20.58 0.47
CA ASP A 35 -10.01 -19.35 0.76
C ASP A 35 -9.15 -18.35 1.53
N ASP A 36 -8.30 -18.81 2.43
CA ASP A 36 -7.36 -17.94 3.15
C ASP A 36 -6.29 -17.36 2.22
N VAL A 37 -5.81 -18.14 1.25
CA VAL A 37 -4.91 -17.62 0.19
C VAL A 37 -5.59 -16.48 -0.55
N MET A 38 -6.85 -16.67 -0.92
CA MET A 38 -7.64 -15.66 -1.62
C MET A 38 -7.86 -14.41 -0.76
N ASN A 39 -8.10 -14.56 0.54
CA ASN A 39 -8.27 -13.44 1.46
C ASN A 39 -6.98 -12.64 1.66
N VAL A 40 -5.84 -13.32 1.79
CA VAL A 40 -4.52 -12.66 1.85
C VAL A 40 -4.24 -11.90 0.56
N LEU A 41 -4.49 -12.50 -0.60
CA LEU A 41 -4.34 -11.86 -1.91
C LEU A 41 -5.21 -10.61 -2.03
N LYS A 42 -6.50 -10.71 -1.67
CA LYS A 42 -7.42 -9.56 -1.65
C LYS A 42 -6.93 -8.45 -0.73
N SER A 43 -6.40 -8.80 0.44
CA SER A 43 -5.88 -7.82 1.40
C SER A 43 -4.66 -7.06 0.84
N ILE A 44 -3.70 -7.79 0.26
CA ILE A 44 -2.51 -7.21 -0.38
C ILE A 44 -2.93 -6.29 -1.53
N VAL A 45 -3.83 -6.76 -2.39
CA VAL A 45 -4.35 -5.99 -3.52
C VAL A 45 -5.06 -4.72 -3.04
N ASN A 46 -5.89 -4.78 -1.99
CA ASN A 46 -6.59 -3.62 -1.45
C ASN A 46 -5.64 -2.55 -0.88
N VAL A 47 -4.60 -2.97 -0.14
CA VAL A 47 -3.57 -2.06 0.36
C VAL A 47 -2.81 -1.42 -0.79
N MET A 48 -2.46 -2.21 -1.82
CA MET A 48 -1.75 -1.71 -3.00
C MET A 48 -2.60 -0.70 -3.79
N TYR A 49 -3.90 -0.97 -3.99
CA TYR A 49 -4.82 -0.02 -4.62
C TYR A 49 -4.91 1.29 -3.83
N THR A 50 -5.10 1.20 -2.51
CA THR A 50 -5.22 2.39 -1.66
C THR A 50 -3.95 3.24 -1.72
N ALA A 51 -2.78 2.61 -1.57
CA ALA A 51 -1.48 3.29 -1.68
C ALA A 51 -1.28 3.90 -3.08
N PHE A 52 -1.64 3.18 -4.14
CA PHE A 52 -1.52 3.65 -5.51
C PHE A 52 -2.34 4.92 -5.76
N PHE A 53 -3.61 4.97 -5.32
CA PHE A 53 -4.45 6.16 -5.51
C PHE A 53 -3.94 7.38 -4.75
N ILE A 54 -3.43 7.19 -3.53
CA ILE A 54 -2.82 8.29 -2.74
C ILE A 54 -1.64 8.90 -3.51
N VAL A 55 -0.74 8.05 -4.00
CA VAL A 55 0.43 8.48 -4.77
C VAL A 55 -0.01 9.14 -6.09
N ALA A 56 -0.97 8.56 -6.81
CA ALA A 56 -1.48 9.11 -8.06
C ALA A 56 -2.02 10.53 -7.89
N ILE A 57 -2.82 10.79 -6.85
CA ILE A 57 -3.35 12.13 -6.54
C ILE A 57 -2.21 13.11 -6.27
N MET A 58 -1.19 12.71 -5.51
CA MET A 58 -0.02 13.54 -5.25
C MET A 58 0.71 13.93 -6.54
N PHE A 59 0.93 12.97 -7.44
CA PHE A 59 1.56 13.23 -8.74
C PHE A 59 0.73 14.13 -9.66
N ILE A 60 -0.59 14.00 -9.66
CA ILE A 60 -1.50 14.87 -10.43
C ILE A 60 -1.36 16.32 -9.96
N ILE A 61 -1.35 16.53 -8.65
CA ILE A 61 -1.18 17.87 -8.07
C ILE A 61 0.19 18.45 -8.46
N LEU A 62 1.27 17.67 -8.35
CA LEU A 62 2.60 18.12 -8.76
C LEU A 62 2.68 18.46 -10.26
N ALA A 63 2.07 17.64 -11.12
CA ALA A 63 2.01 17.92 -12.56
C ALA A 63 1.23 19.20 -12.87
N ALA A 64 0.12 19.45 -12.15
CA ALA A 64 -0.65 20.68 -12.28
C ALA A 64 0.16 21.91 -11.85
N PHE A 65 0.88 21.85 -10.73
CA PHE A 65 1.78 22.93 -10.31
C PHE A 65 2.91 23.17 -11.32
N ASN A 66 3.52 22.11 -11.84
CA ASN A 66 4.55 22.24 -12.88
C ASN A 66 4.01 22.93 -14.14
N TYR A 67 2.76 22.65 -14.52
CA TYR A 67 2.11 23.31 -15.65
C TYR A 67 1.86 24.79 -15.38
N LEU A 68 1.32 25.13 -14.20
CA LEU A 68 1.04 26.52 -13.81
C LEU A 68 2.31 27.37 -13.65
N THR A 69 3.40 26.76 -13.19
CA THR A 69 4.68 27.44 -12.97
C THR A 69 5.59 27.45 -14.19
N ALA A 70 5.22 26.79 -15.29
CA ALA A 70 5.99 26.75 -16.52
C ALA A 70 6.11 28.11 -17.22
N GLN A 71 5.19 29.06 -16.95
CA GLN A 71 5.16 30.39 -17.57
C GLN A 71 5.22 30.28 -19.10
N ASP A 72 5.96 31.17 -19.78
CA ASP A 72 6.14 31.18 -21.25
C ASP A 72 7.30 30.30 -21.74
N ASP A 73 7.81 29.38 -20.91
CA ASP A 73 8.86 28.45 -21.34
C ASP A 73 8.23 27.25 -22.09
N PRO A 74 8.41 27.16 -23.43
CA PRO A 74 7.75 26.14 -24.24
C PRO A 74 8.23 24.72 -23.90
N GLU A 75 9.46 24.55 -23.41
CA GLU A 75 9.97 23.23 -23.02
C GLU A 75 9.31 22.75 -21.74
N LYS A 76 9.15 23.64 -20.75
CA LYS A 76 8.48 23.33 -19.48
C LYS A 76 6.99 23.07 -19.69
N ILE A 77 6.31 23.86 -20.51
CA ILE A 77 4.91 23.63 -20.86
C ILE A 77 4.76 22.25 -21.49
N LYS A 78 5.57 21.92 -22.50
CA LYS A 78 5.52 20.62 -23.18
C LYS A 78 5.74 19.45 -22.21
N SER A 79 6.70 19.59 -21.30
CA SER A 79 6.98 18.58 -20.28
C SER A 79 5.79 18.40 -19.33
N ALA A 80 5.23 19.48 -18.81
CA ALA A 80 4.10 19.46 -17.89
C ALA A 80 2.81 18.92 -18.56
N THR A 81 2.52 19.31 -19.80
CA THR A 81 1.40 18.74 -20.58
C THR A 81 1.56 17.23 -20.75
N ARG A 82 2.77 16.75 -21.03
CA ARG A 82 3.03 15.31 -21.13
C ARG A 82 2.82 14.60 -19.79
N GLN A 83 3.23 15.21 -18.68
CA GLN A 83 2.97 14.67 -17.34
C GLN A 83 1.46 14.55 -17.06
N ILE A 84 0.67 15.60 -17.36
CA ILE A 84 -0.78 15.58 -17.21
C ILE A 84 -1.42 14.50 -18.10
N MET A 85 -0.97 14.36 -19.35
CA MET A 85 -1.48 13.34 -20.26
C MET A 85 -1.23 11.93 -19.74
N TRP A 86 -0.04 11.64 -19.22
CA TRP A 86 0.24 10.34 -18.60
C TRP A 86 -0.58 10.11 -17.33
N ALA A 87 -0.82 11.14 -16.53
CA ALA A 87 -1.71 11.04 -15.38
C ALA A 87 -3.16 10.72 -15.79
N ALA A 88 -3.67 11.34 -16.86
CA ALA A 88 -4.98 11.03 -17.42
C ALA A 88 -5.07 9.58 -17.93
N VAL A 89 -4.02 9.11 -18.62
CA VAL A 89 -3.94 7.70 -19.07
C VAL A 89 -3.95 6.73 -17.88
N ALA A 90 -3.22 7.03 -16.80
CA ALA A 90 -3.21 6.20 -15.60
C ALA A 90 -4.60 6.10 -14.95
N ILE A 91 -5.33 7.21 -14.87
CA ILE A 91 -6.72 7.22 -14.37
C ILE A 91 -7.62 6.39 -15.29
N ALA A 92 -7.51 6.55 -16.62
CA ALA A 92 -8.33 5.81 -17.57
C ALA A 92 -8.13 4.29 -17.42
N VAL A 93 -6.88 3.83 -17.30
CA VAL A 93 -6.57 2.41 -17.09
C VAL A 93 -7.12 1.91 -15.75
N ALA A 94 -7.01 2.70 -14.68
CA ALA A 94 -7.57 2.34 -13.37
C ALA A 94 -9.11 2.18 -13.43
N LEU A 95 -9.80 3.11 -14.11
CA LEU A 95 -11.25 3.05 -14.29
C LEU A 95 -11.68 1.82 -15.11
N ILE A 96 -10.96 1.50 -16.19
CA ILE A 96 -11.23 0.30 -17.00
C ILE A 96 -11.02 -0.96 -16.19
N SER A 97 -9.96 -1.05 -15.38
CA SER A 97 -9.69 -2.20 -14.52
C SER A 97 -10.86 -2.47 -13.55
N VAL A 98 -11.39 -1.42 -12.91
CA VAL A 98 -12.53 -1.55 -11.99
C VAL A 98 -13.83 -1.87 -12.74
N GLY A 99 -14.08 -1.21 -13.87
CA GLY A 99 -15.27 -1.43 -14.68
C GLY A 99 -15.32 -2.84 -15.25
N PHE A 100 -14.21 -3.36 -15.76
CA PHE A 100 -14.10 -4.71 -16.30
C PHE A 100 -14.43 -5.77 -15.24
N ASN A 101 -13.89 -5.65 -14.02
CA ASN A 101 -14.19 -6.58 -12.93
C ASN A 101 -15.69 -6.61 -12.61
N LYS A 102 -16.36 -5.46 -12.57
CA LYS A 102 -17.82 -5.39 -12.34
C LYS A 102 -18.64 -6.04 -13.45
N ILE A 103 -18.22 -5.85 -14.70
CA ILE A 103 -18.87 -6.47 -15.86
C ILE A 103 -18.75 -7.99 -15.75
N VAL A 104 -17.55 -8.51 -15.49
CA VAL A 104 -17.32 -9.95 -15.34
C VAL A 104 -18.11 -10.52 -14.16
N GLU A 105 -18.14 -9.85 -13.01
CA GLU A 105 -18.95 -10.27 -11.86
C GLU A 105 -20.44 -10.34 -12.19
N SER A 106 -20.97 -9.40 -12.99
CA SER A 106 -22.37 -9.38 -13.41
C SER A 106 -22.76 -10.55 -14.34
N PHE A 107 -21.80 -11.18 -15.01
CA PHE A 107 -22.06 -12.36 -15.83
C PHE A 107 -21.86 -13.67 -15.06
N ILE A 108 -21.02 -13.67 -14.01
CA ILE A 108 -20.71 -14.87 -13.22
C ILE A 108 -21.73 -15.08 -12.08
N LYS A 109 -22.22 -14.00 -11.48
CA LYS A 109 -23.31 -14.06 -10.49
C LYS A 109 -24.63 -13.79 -11.24
N PRO A 110 -25.40 -14.82 -11.59
CA PRO A 110 -26.74 -14.62 -12.16
C PRO A 110 -27.67 -13.88 -11.19
#